data_AF-A0A351SUU0-F1
#
_entry.id   AF-A0A351SUU0-F1
#
_cell.length_a   1.000
_cell.length_b   1.000
_cell.length_c   1.000
_cell.angle_alpha   90.00
_cell.angle_beta   90.00
_cell.angle_gamma   90.00
#
_symmetry.space_group_name_H-M   'P 1'
#
loop_
_entity.id
_entity.type
_entity.pdbx_description
1 polymer ?
#
loop_
_entity_poly.entity_id
_entity_poly.type
_entity_poly.pdbx_seq_one_letter_code
_entity_poly.pdbx_strand_id
1 'polypeptide(L)'
;MRRYIRAYVEAIHFFKTQKEESIRIMQKYSRMSDRRPVEESWDWHARFIPEAPYAPVGGYQTILQDLASTNPKAAQANAGDFVDARFVKELEDSGFIKSLSGK
;
A
#
# COMPACT_ATOMS: atom_id res chain seq x y z
N MET A 1 7.88 12.08 -7.21
CA MET A 1 7.15 11.43 -6.11
C MET A 1 5.66 11.79 -6.04
N ARG A 2 5.26 13.07 -5.95
CA ARG A 2 3.84 13.50 -5.88
C ARG A 2 2.89 12.83 -6.87
N ARG A 3 3.22 12.85 -8.16
CA ARG A 3 2.41 12.20 -9.22
C ARG A 3 2.26 10.69 -9.03
N TYR A 4 3.32 10.04 -8.55
CA TYR A 4 3.30 8.60 -8.28
C TYR A 4 2.39 8.27 -7.10
N ILE A 5 2.51 9.00 -5.98
CA ILE A 5 1.65 8.78 -4.80
C ILE A 5 0.19 9.07 -5.13
N ARG A 6 -0.09 10.09 -5.94
CA ARG A 6 -1.45 10.35 -6.45
C ARG A 6 -2.01 9.16 -7.22
N ALA A 7 -1.26 8.66 -8.21
CA ALA A 7 -1.66 7.50 -8.99
C ALA A 7 -1.82 6.24 -8.13
N TYR A 8 -0.99 6.08 -7.10
CA TYR A 8 -1.08 4.96 -6.16
C TYR A 8 -2.36 5.01 -5.32
N VAL A 9 -2.75 6.20 -4.82
CA VAL A 9 -4.03 6.42 -4.12
C VAL A 9 -5.21 6.14 -5.05
N GLU A 10 -5.17 6.61 -6.30
CA GLU A 10 -6.19 6.29 -7.30
C GLU A 10 -6.28 4.77 -7.58
N ALA A 11 -5.12 4.10 -7.65
CA ALA A 11 -5.05 2.66 -7.83
C ALA A 11 -5.62 1.89 -6.63
N ILE A 12 -5.42 2.36 -5.40
CA ILE A 12 -6.05 1.78 -4.20
C ILE A 12 -7.56 1.89 -4.29
N HIS A 13 -8.08 3.07 -4.66
CA HIS A 13 -9.52 3.25 -4.84
C HIS A 13 -10.06 2.31 -5.92
N PHE A 14 -9.45 2.30 -7.11
CA PHE A 14 -9.79 1.39 -8.20
C PHE A 14 -9.74 -0.08 -7.76
N PHE A 15 -8.68 -0.48 -7.05
CA PHE A 15 -8.51 -1.84 -6.56
C PHE A 15 -9.68 -2.27 -5.69
N LYS A 16 -10.14 -1.38 -4.81
CA LYS A 16 -11.24 -1.64 -3.87
C LYS A 16 -12.63 -1.59 -4.53
N THR A 17 -12.83 -0.75 -5.55
CA THR A 17 -14.15 -0.55 -6.17
C THR A 17 -14.38 -1.35 -7.46
N GLN A 18 -13.31 -1.74 -8.15
CA GLN A 18 -13.36 -2.47 -9.43
C GLN A 18 -12.84 -3.90 -9.27
N LYS A 19 -13.57 -4.73 -8.52
CA LYS A 19 -13.16 -6.11 -8.17
C LYS A 19 -12.78 -6.96 -9.39
N GLU A 20 -13.66 -7.06 -10.39
CA GLU A 20 -13.45 -7.93 -11.55
C GLU A 20 -12.25 -7.52 -12.42
N GLU A 21 -12.05 -6.22 -12.59
CA GLU A 21 -10.91 -5.72 -13.35
C GLU A 21 -9.61 -5.90 -12.57
N SER A 22 -9.64 -5.66 -11.25
CA SER A 22 -8.52 -5.90 -10.36
C SER A 22 -8.10 -7.36 -10.35
N ILE A 23 -9.04 -8.31 -10.24
CA ILE A 23 -8.75 -9.75 -10.29
C ILE A 23 -8.13 -10.15 -11.63
N ARG A 24 -8.65 -9.65 -12.76
CA ARG A 24 -8.06 -9.92 -14.08
C ARG A 24 -6.63 -9.40 -14.20
N ILE A 25 -6.37 -8.19 -13.68
CA ILE A 25 -5.02 -7.61 -13.64
C ILE A 25 -4.10 -8.45 -12.75
N MET A 26 -4.57 -8.83 -11.55
CA MET A 26 -3.80 -9.67 -10.62
C MET A 26 -3.44 -11.01 -11.26
N GLN A 27 -4.39 -11.73 -11.86
CA GLN A 27 -4.14 -13.00 -12.57
C GLN A 27 -3.07 -12.85 -13.66
N LYS A 28 -3.15 -11.78 -14.46
CA LYS A 28 -2.18 -11.49 -15.52
C LYS A 28 -0.76 -11.33 -14.97
N TYR A 29 -0.58 -10.56 -13.91
CA TYR A 29 0.74 -10.21 -13.38
C TYR A 29 1.30 -11.23 -12.39
N SER A 30 0.45 -11.97 -11.67
CA SER A 30 0.85 -13.11 -10.84
C SER A 30 1.06 -14.40 -11.63
N ARG A 31 0.64 -14.43 -12.91
CA ARG A 31 0.64 -15.62 -13.79
C ARG A 31 -0.18 -16.78 -13.21
N MET A 32 -1.23 -16.46 -12.46
CA MET A 32 -2.13 -17.43 -11.85
C MET A 32 -3.38 -17.58 -12.72
N SER A 33 -3.66 -18.82 -13.15
CA SER A 33 -4.88 -19.16 -13.89
C SER A 33 -6.06 -19.44 -12.97
N ASP A 34 -5.84 -20.06 -11.80
CA ASP A 34 -6.91 -20.27 -10.80
C ASP A 34 -7.31 -18.93 -10.19
N ARG A 35 -8.59 -18.60 -10.32
CA ARG A 35 -9.17 -17.36 -9.82
C ARG A 35 -9.30 -17.35 -8.30
N ARG A 36 -9.63 -18.50 -7.68
CA ARG A 36 -9.98 -18.55 -6.25
C ARG A 36 -8.89 -17.95 -5.34
N PRO A 37 -7.61 -18.38 -5.41
CA PRO A 37 -6.58 -17.79 -4.56
C PRO A 37 -6.30 -16.31 -4.86
N VAL A 38 -6.55 -15.86 -6.09
CA VAL A 38 -6.42 -14.44 -6.47
C VAL A 38 -7.54 -13.61 -5.86
N GLU A 39 -8.76 -14.15 -5.87
CA GLU A 39 -9.92 -13.52 -5.27
C GLU A 39 -9.82 -13.44 -3.74
N GLU A 40 -9.37 -14.51 -3.07
CA GLU A 40 -9.06 -14.49 -1.64
C GLU A 40 -8.01 -13.45 -1.29
N SER A 41 -6.95 -13.36 -2.12
CA SER A 41 -5.94 -12.31 -1.98
C SER A 41 -6.55 -10.93 -2.14
N TRP A 42 -7.42 -10.72 -3.15
CA TRP A 42 -8.11 -9.45 -3.35
C TRP A 42 -8.98 -9.08 -2.14
N ASP A 43 -9.80 -10.02 -1.64
CA ASP A 43 -10.69 -9.79 -0.49
C ASP A 43 -9.88 -9.35 0.75
N TRP A 44 -8.75 -10.00 1.01
CA TRP A 44 -7.86 -9.62 2.12
C TRP A 44 -7.26 -8.23 1.93
N HIS A 45 -6.67 -7.95 0.77
CA HIS A 45 -6.03 -6.64 0.51
C HIS A 45 -7.05 -5.50 0.48
N ALA A 46 -8.24 -5.72 -0.09
CA ALA A 46 -9.31 -4.71 -0.13
C ALA A 46 -9.82 -4.36 1.27
N ARG A 47 -9.78 -5.32 2.21
CA ARG A 47 -10.13 -5.08 3.61
C ARG A 47 -9.08 -4.28 4.37
N PHE A 48 -7.79 -4.54 4.15
CA PHE A 48 -6.73 -4.02 5.02
C PHE A 48 -5.92 -2.86 4.44
N ILE A 49 -5.92 -2.65 3.11
CA ILE A 49 -5.27 -1.47 2.54
C ILE A 49 -6.07 -0.22 2.90
N PRO A 50 -5.48 0.75 3.62
CA PRO A 50 -6.15 2.01 3.94
C PRO A 50 -6.31 2.88 2.70
N GLU A 51 -7.36 3.71 2.66
CA GLU A 51 -7.56 4.67 1.56
C GLU A 51 -6.47 5.73 1.51
N ALA A 52 -5.99 6.16 2.69
CA ALA A 52 -4.80 6.97 2.84
C ALA A 52 -3.60 6.06 3.20
N PRO A 53 -2.68 5.79 2.25
CA PRO A 53 -1.60 4.81 2.43
C PRO A 53 -0.43 5.37 3.23
N TYR A 54 -0.66 5.69 4.51
CA TYR A 54 0.40 6.05 5.44
C TYR A 54 1.23 4.82 5.82
N ALA A 55 2.55 4.91 5.62
CA ALA A 55 3.49 3.88 6.04
C ALA A 55 3.65 3.89 7.57
N PRO A 56 3.42 2.76 8.28
CA PRO A 56 3.50 2.72 9.74
C PRO A 56 4.96 2.60 10.20
N VAL A 57 5.54 3.67 10.74
CA VAL A 57 6.95 3.70 11.21
C VAL A 57 7.27 2.55 12.18
N GLY A 58 6.34 2.21 13.08
CA GLY A 58 6.51 1.08 14.00
C GLY A 58 6.71 -0.27 13.29
N GLY A 59 6.06 -0.49 12.15
CA GLY A 59 6.26 -1.70 11.35
C GLY A 59 7.67 -1.79 10.76
N TYR A 60 8.20 -0.66 10.28
CA TYR A 60 9.59 -0.58 9.81
C TYR A 60 10.57 -0.83 10.96
N GLN A 61 10.29 -0.33 12.16
CA GLN A 61 11.11 -0.57 13.34
C GLN A 61 11.17 -2.07 13.71
N THR A 62 10.04 -2.77 13.66
CA THR A 62 9.97 -4.22 13.89
C THR A 62 10.83 -4.98 12.87
N ILE A 63 10.76 -4.61 11.59
CA ILE A 63 11.57 -5.23 10.54
C ILE A 63 13.07 -4.98 10.76
N LEU A 64 13.46 -3.75 11.14
CA LEU A 64 14.86 -3.43 11.44
C LEU A 64 15.40 -4.24 12.63
N GLN A 65 14.57 -4.48 13.65
CA GLN A 65 14.94 -5.31 14.80
C GLN A 65 15.16 -6.77 14.42
N ASP A 66 14.29 -7.34 13.59
CA ASP A 66 14.44 -8.71 13.09
C ASP A 66 15.72 -8.86 12.25
N LEU A 67 15.96 -7.89 11.34
CA LEU A 67 17.15 -7.86 10.48
C LEU A 67 18.46 -7.65 11.24
N ALA A 68 18.44 -7.04 12.43
CA ALA A 68 19.64 -6.79 13.20
C ALA A 68 20.42 -8.07 13.54
N SER A 69 19.73 -9.22 13.62
CA SER A 69 20.33 -10.53 13.87
C SER A 69 21.28 -11.00 12.77
N THR A 70 21.06 -10.57 11.52
CA THR A 70 21.82 -11.01 10.33
C THR A 70 22.48 -9.86 9.57
N ASN A 71 22.06 -8.62 9.83
CA ASN A 71 22.61 -7.41 9.25
C ASN A 71 22.85 -6.36 10.36
N PRO A 72 24.09 -6.25 10.88
CA PRO A 72 24.43 -5.31 11.94
C PRO A 72 24.13 -3.83 11.61
N LYS A 73 24.05 -3.44 10.33
CA LYS A 73 23.67 -2.07 9.95
C LYS A 73 22.20 -1.77 10.26
N ALA A 74 21.33 -2.77 10.28
CA ALA A 74 19.91 -2.58 10.59
C ALA A 74 19.70 -2.13 12.04
N ALA A 75 20.57 -2.56 12.97
CA ALA A 75 20.51 -2.15 14.37
C ALA A 75 20.76 -0.65 14.59
N GLN A 76 21.44 0.01 13.65
CA GLN A 76 21.79 1.43 13.73
C GLN A 76 20.86 2.32 12.89
N ALA A 77 19.98 1.74 12.10
CA ALA A 77 19.09 2.49 11.21
C ALA A 77 17.87 3.02 11.98
N ASN A 78 17.44 4.25 11.67
CA ASN A 78 16.19 4.78 12.21
C ASN A 78 15.04 4.47 11.26
N ALA A 79 13.96 3.86 11.76
CA ALA A 79 12.78 3.54 10.95
C ALA A 79 12.16 4.76 10.26
N GLY A 80 12.21 5.93 10.92
CA GLY A 80 11.68 7.19 10.38
C GLY A 80 12.37 7.67 9.11
N ASP A 81 13.65 7.32 8.91
CA ASP A 81 14.41 7.74 7.72
C ASP A 81 13.90 7.07 6.44
N PHE A 82 13.13 5.99 6.57
CA PHE A 82 12.51 5.26 5.45
C PHE A 82 11.08 5.74 5.13
N VAL A 83 10.53 6.66 5.91
CA VAL A 83 9.13 7.07 5.79
C VAL A 83 9.01 8.57 5.51
N ASP A 84 8.50 8.91 4.32
CA ASP A 84 8.12 10.27 3.96
C ASP A 84 6.60 10.39 3.78
N ALA A 85 5.92 10.80 4.85
CA ALA A 85 4.46 10.92 4.87
C ALA A 85 3.93 12.18 4.16
N ARG A 86 4.80 13.13 3.77
CA ARG A 86 4.37 14.45 3.27
C ARG A 86 3.47 14.35 2.05
N PHE A 87 3.77 13.44 1.13
CA PHE A 87 3.01 13.30 -0.11
C PHE A 87 1.60 12.76 0.10
N VAL A 88 1.42 11.83 1.04
CA VAL A 88 0.09 11.32 1.40
C VAL A 88 -0.70 12.41 2.13
N LYS A 89 -0.04 13.10 3.06
CA LYS A 89 -0.64 14.22 3.80
C LYS A 89 -1.13 15.34 2.88
N GLU A 90 -0.37 15.72 1.85
CA GLU A 90 -0.82 16.74 0.89
C GLU A 90 -2.07 16.32 0.11
N LEU A 91 -2.22 15.04 -0.23
CA LEU A 91 -3.41 14.52 -0.90
C LEU A 91 -4.61 14.44 0.05
N GLU A 92 -4.36 14.14 1.32
CA GLU A 92 -5.39 14.16 2.36
C GLU A 92 -5.88 15.59 2.64
N ASP A 93 -4.95 16.51 2.91
CA ASP A 93 -5.24 17.92 3.21
C ASP A 93 -5.94 18.65 2.05
N SER A 94 -5.61 18.28 0.79
CA SER A 94 -6.28 18.82 -0.40
C SER A 94 -7.69 18.24 -0.63
N GLY A 95 -8.11 17.26 0.17
CA GLY A 95 -9.41 16.58 0.02
C GLY A 95 -9.45 15.59 -1.15
N PHE A 96 -8.33 15.35 -1.82
CA PHE A 96 -8.26 14.44 -2.97
C PHE A 96 -8.68 13.02 -2.60
N ILE A 97 -8.14 12.46 -1.52
CA ILE A 97 -8.44 11.09 -1.07
C ILE A 97 -9.95 10.95 -0.79
N LYS A 98 -10.53 11.90 -0.04
CA LYS A 98 -11.97 11.93 0.27
C LYS A 98 -12.84 12.04 -0.99
N SER A 99 -12.37 12.77 -2.01
CA SER A 99 -13.12 12.93 -3.27
C SER A 99 -13.28 11.63 -4.06
N LEU A 100 -12.42 10.63 -3.82
CA LEU A 100 -12.51 9.31 -4.45
C LEU A 100 -13.56 8.43 -3.74
N SER A 101 -13.62 8.47 -2.41
CA SER A 101 -14.54 7.65 -1.61
C SER A 101 -15.97 8.21 -1.52
N GLY A 102 -16.16 9.48 -1.91
CA GLY A 102 -17.44 10.20 -1.81
C GLY A 102 -18.34 10.14 -3.05
N LYS A 103 -18.19 9.13 -3.91
CA LYS A 103 -19.11 8.85 -5.03
C LYS A 103 -19.82 7.53 -4.86
#